data_AF-A0A3S1ABF0-F1
#
_entry.id   AF-A0A3S1ABF0-F1
#
_cell.length_a   1.000
_cell.length_b   1.000
_cell.length_c   1.000
_cell.angle_alpha   90.00
_cell.angle_beta   90.00
_cell.angle_gamma   90.00
#
_symmetry.space_group_name_H-M   'P 1'
#
loop_
_entity.id
_entity.type
_entity.pdbx_description
1 polymer ?
#
loop_
_entity_poly.entity_id
_entity_poly.type
_entity_poly.pdbx_seq_one_letter_code
_entity_poly.pdbx_strand_id
1 'polypeptide(L)'
;MANDISRIVMNTFPKVAAAPTAGKPASNTESKAASAGESKAAPAASSGAQQKIAALQNQIKQLTKKLKELGTDAASAQSEDERKLIKQQQQMIQAQIQALYAEIARIQKEEAEKKAMEAASKTTSQPSENKAKKGGVDIYV
;
A
#
# COMPACT_ATOMS: atom_id res chain seq x y z
N MET A 1 48.50 -15.94 -9.03
CA MET A 1 47.50 -15.45 -9.99
C MET A 1 46.42 -14.73 -9.20
N ALA A 2 46.44 -13.40 -9.23
CA ALA A 2 45.53 -12.54 -8.49
C ALA A 2 44.25 -12.35 -9.32
N ASN A 3 43.09 -12.60 -8.70
CA ASN A 3 41.80 -12.40 -9.36
C ASN A 3 41.34 -10.97 -9.09
N ASP A 4 41.48 -10.14 -10.12
CA ASP A 4 41.13 -8.72 -10.14
C ASP A 4 39.61 -8.53 -9.97
N ILE A 5 39.22 -7.93 -8.83
CA ILE A 5 37.86 -7.46 -8.57
C ILE A 5 37.65 -6.18 -9.37
N SER A 6 37.30 -6.32 -10.65
CA SER A 6 36.83 -5.21 -11.47
C SER A 6 35.41 -4.83 -11.07
N ARG A 7 35.35 -3.76 -10.28
CA ARG A 7 34.17 -2.95 -9.96
C ARG A 7 33.53 -2.46 -11.26
N ILE A 8 32.26 -2.79 -11.48
CA ILE A 8 31.39 -2.00 -12.36
C ILE A 8 30.35 -1.34 -11.46
N VAL A 9 30.73 -0.15 -11.00
CA VAL A 9 29.83 0.90 -10.54
C VAL A 9 29.56 1.81 -11.76
N MET A 10 28.40 2.46 -11.73
CA MET A 10 27.95 3.57 -12.58
C MET A 10 27.15 3.21 -13.83
N ASN A 11 25.83 3.28 -13.67
CA ASN A 11 25.03 4.04 -14.61
C ASN A 11 24.32 5.18 -13.85
N THR A 12 25.07 6.24 -13.59
CA THR A 12 24.55 7.54 -13.14
C THR A 12 24.08 8.32 -14.37
N PHE A 13 22.79 8.63 -14.45
CA PHE A 13 22.26 9.51 -15.48
C PHE A 13 22.88 10.93 -15.37
N PRO A 14 23.13 11.61 -16.51
CA PRO A 14 23.91 12.84 -16.53
C PRO A 14 23.20 14.02 -15.88
N LYS A 15 23.96 14.68 -15.01
CA LYS A 15 23.78 16.02 -14.46
C LYS A 15 23.94 17.08 -15.56
N VAL A 16 22.96 17.96 -15.71
CA VAL A 16 23.12 19.25 -16.41
C VAL A 16 23.56 20.29 -15.36
N ALA A 17 24.74 20.89 -15.59
CA ALA A 17 25.30 22.02 -14.83
C ALA A 17 24.87 23.36 -15.50
N ALA A 18 24.33 24.33 -14.74
CA ALA A 18 24.95 25.60 -14.26
C ALA A 18 25.50 26.52 -15.39
N ALA A 19 25.23 27.83 -15.48
CA ALA A 19 25.33 28.92 -14.48
C ALA A 19 24.73 30.26 -15.04
N PRO A 20 25.07 31.48 -14.52
CA PRO A 20 24.79 32.17 -13.25
C PRO A 20 23.91 33.45 -13.46
N THR A 21 23.37 34.14 -12.45
CA THR A 21 23.92 35.40 -11.89
C THR A 21 23.26 35.80 -10.56
N ALA A 22 24.01 36.58 -9.79
CA ALA A 22 23.85 36.93 -8.38
C ALA A 22 22.72 37.93 -8.04
N GLY A 23 22.22 37.83 -6.80
CA GLY A 23 21.39 38.87 -6.17
C GLY A 23 20.81 38.48 -4.80
N LYS A 24 21.63 38.51 -3.74
CA LYS A 24 21.18 38.79 -2.34
C LYS A 24 20.84 40.31 -2.26
N PRO A 25 20.01 40.83 -1.32
CA PRO A 25 20.05 40.53 0.13
C PRO A 25 18.70 40.52 0.92
N ALA A 26 18.78 39.95 2.13
CA ALA A 26 18.15 40.26 3.44
C ALA A 26 16.66 40.70 3.54
N SER A 27 15.74 40.14 4.36
CA SER A 27 15.65 39.69 5.77
C SER A 27 14.69 40.59 6.58
N ASN A 28 13.71 39.93 7.23
CA ASN A 28 12.85 40.30 8.37
C ASN A 28 11.85 41.47 8.23
N THR A 29 10.57 41.19 8.49
CA THR A 29 9.93 41.52 9.80
C THR A 29 8.55 40.87 9.94
N GLU A 30 8.37 40.32 11.13
CA GLU A 30 7.26 39.67 11.81
C GLU A 30 5.84 40.23 11.69
N SER A 31 4.90 39.29 11.92
CA SER A 31 3.73 39.39 12.80
C SER A 31 2.31 39.55 12.20
N LYS A 32 1.56 38.46 12.44
CA LYS A 32 0.21 38.42 13.06
C LYS A 32 -1.01 38.55 12.15
N ALA A 33 -1.65 37.40 11.91
CA ALA A 33 -3.08 37.22 12.22
C ALA A 33 -3.43 35.72 12.31
N ALA A 34 -3.88 35.31 13.49
CA ALA A 34 -4.58 34.05 13.70
C ALA A 34 -5.98 34.14 13.09
N SER A 35 -6.47 33.05 12.48
CA SER A 35 -7.81 32.52 12.79
C SER A 35 -8.11 31.21 12.05
N ALA A 36 -8.84 30.33 12.73
CA ALA A 36 -9.59 29.18 12.23
C ALA A 36 -8.77 28.08 11.53
N GLY A 37 -8.46 26.96 12.17
CA GLY A 37 -9.47 26.14 12.82
C GLY A 37 -10.36 25.45 11.79
N GLU A 38 -9.77 24.89 10.74
CA GLU A 38 -10.43 23.85 9.96
C GLU A 38 -9.46 22.67 9.92
N SER A 39 -9.62 21.76 10.90
CA SER A 39 -9.18 20.38 10.76
C SER A 39 -9.93 19.79 9.58
N LYS A 40 -9.51 20.17 8.36
CA LYS A 40 -9.85 19.46 7.14
C LYS A 40 -9.15 18.13 7.30
N ALA A 41 -9.86 17.19 7.92
CA ALA A 41 -9.47 15.81 8.00
C ALA A 41 -8.99 15.46 6.60
N ALA A 42 -7.67 15.27 6.47
CA ALA A 42 -7.09 14.75 5.25
C ALA A 42 -7.96 13.54 4.87
N PRO A 43 -8.44 13.43 3.62
CA PRO A 43 -9.23 12.27 3.23
C PRO A 43 -8.43 11.07 3.68
N ALA A 44 -8.99 10.31 4.64
CA ALA A 44 -8.30 9.21 5.29
C ALA A 44 -7.62 8.44 4.17
N ALA A 45 -6.28 8.51 4.12
CA ALA A 45 -5.52 7.99 3.01
C ALA A 45 -5.87 6.51 2.98
N SER A 46 -6.77 6.13 2.07
CA SER A 46 -7.19 4.75 1.94
C SER A 46 -5.91 4.00 1.66
N SER A 47 -5.48 3.16 2.60
CA SER A 47 -4.21 2.47 2.54
C SER A 47 -4.05 1.87 1.14
N GLY A 48 -2.86 1.93 0.55
CA GLY A 48 -2.65 1.44 -0.82
C GLY A 48 -3.15 0.01 -1.04
N ALA A 49 -3.22 -0.80 0.02
CA ALA A 49 -3.84 -2.11 0.04
C ALA A 49 -5.37 -2.10 -0.21
N GLN A 50 -6.13 -1.18 0.38
CA GLN A 50 -7.58 -1.05 0.15
C GLN A 50 -7.89 -0.65 -1.30
N GLN A 51 -7.06 0.23 -1.89
CA GLN A 51 -7.16 0.56 -3.31
C GLN A 51 -6.88 -0.67 -4.20
N LYS A 52 -5.84 -1.46 -3.87
CA LYS A 52 -5.54 -2.73 -4.56
C LYS A 52 -6.68 -3.73 -4.44
N ILE A 53 -7.25 -3.92 -3.24
CA ILE A 53 -8.39 -4.81 -3.03
C ILE A 53 -9.59 -4.36 -3.89
N ALA A 54 -9.90 -3.07 -3.92
CA ALA A 54 -11.00 -2.55 -4.74
C ALA A 54 -10.78 -2.80 -6.25
N ALA A 55 -9.55 -2.64 -6.73
CA ALA A 55 -9.20 -2.94 -8.11
C ALA A 55 -9.37 -4.44 -8.43
N LEU A 56 -8.85 -5.32 -7.57
CA LEU A 56 -8.98 -6.78 -7.72
C LEU A 56 -10.46 -7.21 -7.69
N GLN A 57 -11.27 -6.63 -6.81
CA GLN A 57 -12.72 -6.88 -6.77
C GLN A 57 -13.42 -6.45 -8.07
N ASN A 58 -12.99 -5.35 -8.68
CA ASN A 58 -13.53 -4.93 -9.97
C ASN A 58 -13.14 -5.90 -11.09
N GLN A 59 -11.89 -6.39 -11.11
CA GLN A 59 -11.45 -7.42 -12.05
C GLN A 59 -12.27 -8.71 -11.91
N ILE A 60 -12.57 -9.14 -10.67
CA ILE A 60 -13.44 -10.29 -10.43
C ILE A 60 -14.83 -10.06 -11.02
N LYS A 61 -15.43 -8.87 -10.84
CA LYS A 61 -16.74 -8.54 -11.44
C LYS A 61 -16.72 -8.62 -12.96
N GLN A 62 -15.68 -8.09 -13.59
CA GLN A 62 -15.53 -8.13 -15.05
C GLN A 62 -15.37 -9.56 -15.56
N LEU A 63 -14.51 -10.37 -14.93
CA LEU A 63 -14.33 -11.78 -15.27
C LEU A 63 -15.60 -12.59 -15.05
N THR A 64 -16.34 -12.31 -13.98
CA THR A 64 -17.62 -12.96 -13.71
C THR A 64 -18.67 -12.61 -14.77
N LYS A 65 -18.66 -11.37 -15.28
CA LYS A 65 -19.53 -10.97 -16.40
C LYS A 65 -19.16 -11.75 -17.67
N LYS A 66 -17.87 -11.79 -18.02
CA LYS A 66 -17.38 -12.59 -19.16
C LYS A 66 -17.74 -14.06 -19.05
N LEU A 67 -17.71 -14.62 -17.84
CA LEU A 67 -18.13 -16.01 -17.61
C LEU A 67 -19.61 -16.23 -17.95
N LYS A 68 -20.50 -15.29 -17.61
CA LYS A 68 -21.92 -15.37 -17.99
C LYS A 68 -22.14 -15.20 -19.49
N GLU A 69 -21.39 -14.29 -20.12
CA GLU A 69 -21.42 -14.09 -21.56
C GLU A 69 -21.03 -15.40 -22.28
N LEU A 70 -19.90 -16.00 -21.90
CA LEU A 70 -19.47 -17.31 -22.39
C LEU A 70 -20.47 -18.44 -22.08
N GLY A 71 -21.22 -18.37 -20.99
CA GLY A 71 -22.31 -19.30 -20.70
C GLY A 71 -23.46 -19.18 -21.70
N THR A 72 -23.73 -17.96 -22.15
CA THR A 72 -24.72 -17.66 -23.19
C THR A 72 -24.22 -18.12 -24.55
N ASP A 73 -22.96 -17.85 -24.89
CA ASP A 73 -22.30 -18.33 -26.12
C ASP A 73 -22.30 -19.87 -26.20
N ALA A 74 -22.05 -20.55 -25.07
CA ALA A 74 -22.10 -22.01 -25.00
C ALA A 74 -23.50 -22.58 -25.30
N ALA A 75 -24.56 -21.84 -24.98
CA ALA A 75 -25.94 -22.25 -25.26
C ALA A 75 -26.26 -22.12 -26.76
N SER A 76 -25.79 -21.05 -27.40
CA SER A 76 -25.97 -20.79 -28.84
C SER A 76 -24.98 -21.53 -29.75
N ALA A 77 -23.93 -22.12 -29.19
CA ALA A 77 -22.89 -22.78 -29.97
C ALA A 77 -23.43 -23.93 -30.84
N GLN A 78 -23.08 -23.92 -32.12
CA GLN A 78 -23.63 -24.84 -33.13
C GLN A 78 -22.79 -26.12 -33.29
N SER A 79 -21.54 -26.12 -32.83
CA SER A 79 -20.64 -27.28 -32.90
C SER A 79 -20.15 -27.73 -31.52
N GLU A 80 -19.79 -29.01 -31.44
CA GLU A 80 -19.17 -29.58 -30.23
C GLU A 80 -17.80 -28.97 -29.94
N ASP A 81 -17.00 -28.68 -30.97
CA ASP A 81 -15.68 -28.07 -30.82
C ASP A 81 -15.77 -26.65 -30.24
N GLU A 82 -16.74 -25.86 -30.69
CA GLU A 82 -17.01 -24.52 -30.15
C GLU A 82 -17.45 -24.60 -28.68
N ARG A 83 -18.35 -25.54 -28.35
CA ARG A 83 -18.76 -25.80 -26.95
C ARG A 83 -17.57 -26.20 -26.08
N LYS A 84 -16.64 -27.02 -26.59
CA LYS A 84 -15.43 -27.42 -25.85
C LYS A 84 -14.50 -26.23 -25.61
N LEU A 85 -14.26 -25.41 -26.63
CA LEU A 85 -13.42 -24.22 -26.52
C LEU A 85 -13.99 -23.22 -25.51
N ILE A 86 -15.30 -22.98 -25.57
CA ILE A 86 -15.99 -22.10 -24.63
C ILE A 86 -15.90 -22.65 -23.20
N LYS A 87 -16.10 -23.96 -23.00
CA LYS A 87 -15.92 -24.59 -21.68
C LYS A 87 -14.49 -24.42 -21.15
N GLN A 88 -13.47 -24.58 -21.99
CA GLN A 88 -12.08 -24.35 -21.58
C GLN A 88 -11.84 -22.90 -21.15
N GLN A 89 -12.36 -21.93 -21.89
CA GLN A 89 -12.28 -20.52 -21.49
C GLN A 89 -12.98 -20.25 -20.15
N GLN A 90 -14.17 -20.82 -19.95
CA GLN A 90 -14.88 -20.69 -18.67
C GLN A 90 -14.04 -21.25 -17.50
N GLN A 91 -13.42 -22.42 -17.66
CA GLN A 91 -12.54 -23.01 -16.64
C GLN A 91 -11.33 -22.12 -16.33
N MET A 92 -10.69 -21.57 -17.37
CA MET A 92 -9.56 -20.66 -17.20
C MET A 92 -9.97 -19.38 -16.45
N ILE A 93 -11.13 -18.82 -16.77
CA ILE A 93 -11.65 -17.62 -16.09
C ILE A 93 -12.01 -17.92 -14.63
N GLN A 94 -12.62 -19.08 -14.34
CA GLN A 94 -12.88 -19.49 -12.95
C GLN A 94 -11.60 -19.62 -12.14
N ALA A 95 -10.55 -20.21 -12.71
CA ALA A 95 -9.25 -20.30 -12.06
C ALA A 95 -8.65 -18.91 -11.78
N GLN A 96 -8.74 -17.98 -12.73
CA GLN A 96 -8.30 -16.60 -12.53
C GLN A 96 -9.09 -15.89 -11.42
N ILE A 97 -10.42 -16.07 -11.38
CA ILE A 97 -11.25 -15.50 -10.32
C ILE A 97 -10.82 -16.03 -8.95
N GLN A 98 -10.58 -17.33 -8.82
CA GLN A 98 -10.11 -17.94 -7.56
C GLN A 98 -8.75 -17.37 -7.13
N ALA A 99 -7.81 -17.22 -8.06
CA ALA A 99 -6.51 -16.62 -7.78
C ALA A 99 -6.64 -15.16 -7.28
N LEU A 100 -7.54 -14.37 -7.88
CA LEU A 100 -7.81 -13.00 -7.44
C LEU A 100 -8.41 -12.96 -6.02
N TYR A 101 -9.31 -13.89 -5.68
CA TYR A 101 -9.83 -14.01 -4.31
C TYR A 101 -8.74 -14.36 -3.31
N ALA A 102 -7.82 -15.27 -3.67
CA ALA A 102 -6.69 -15.63 -2.83
C ALA A 102 -5.76 -14.42 -2.59
N GLU A 103 -5.48 -13.62 -3.62
CA GLU A 103 -4.66 -12.41 -3.48
C GLU A 103 -5.34 -11.37 -2.58
N ILE A 104 -6.66 -11.16 -2.71
CA ILE A 104 -7.42 -10.28 -1.81
C ILE A 104 -7.30 -10.77 -0.36
N ALA A 105 -7.45 -12.08 -0.11
CA ALA A 105 -7.31 -12.64 1.22
C ALA A 105 -5.89 -12.43 1.78
N ARG A 106 -4.85 -12.62 0.96
CA ARG A 106 -3.46 -12.38 1.34
C ARG A 106 -3.23 -10.92 1.74
N ILE A 107 -3.70 -9.97 0.94
CA ILE A 107 -3.55 -8.53 1.22
C ILE A 107 -4.28 -8.17 2.51
N GLN A 108 -5.50 -8.66 2.72
CA GLN A 108 -6.26 -8.39 3.95
C GLN A 108 -5.56 -8.94 5.20
N LYS A 109 -4.96 -10.13 5.11
CA LYS A 109 -4.17 -10.70 6.20
C LYS A 109 -2.94 -9.84 6.51
N GLU A 110 -2.18 -9.46 5.48
CA GLU A 110 -0.99 -8.60 5.62
C GLU A 110 -1.34 -7.24 6.26
N GLU A 111 -2.46 -6.63 5.85
CA GLU A 111 -2.97 -5.38 6.43
C GLU A 111 -3.35 -5.54 7.91
N ALA A 112 -3.98 -6.65 8.29
CA ALA A 112 -4.32 -6.93 9.68
C ALA A 112 -3.07 -7.14 10.55
N GLU A 113 -2.08 -7.88 10.04
CA GLU A 113 -0.79 -8.10 10.71
C GLU A 113 -0.03 -6.78 10.90
N LYS A 114 0.04 -5.93 9.88
CA LYS A 114 0.67 -4.60 9.99
C LYS A 114 -0.01 -3.73 11.03
N LYS A 115 -1.36 -3.68 11.04
CA LYS A 115 -2.12 -2.91 12.03
C LYS A 115 -1.88 -3.43 13.45
N ALA A 116 -1.80 -4.75 13.65
CA ALA A 116 -1.48 -5.33 14.94
C ALA A 116 -0.05 -4.96 15.40
N MET A 117 0.92 -4.99 14.48
CA MET A 117 2.31 -4.63 14.76
C MET A 117 2.48 -3.14 15.08
N GLU A 118 1.83 -2.25 14.32
CA GLU A 118 1.81 -0.80 14.59
C GLU A 118 1.13 -0.47 15.93
N ALA A 119 0.05 -1.16 16.29
CA ALA A 119 -0.60 -1.01 17.58
C ALA A 119 0.31 -1.48 18.73
N ALA A 120 1.01 -2.61 18.56
CA ALA A 120 1.97 -3.11 19.54
C ALA A 120 3.18 -2.16 19.72
N SER A 121 3.70 -1.58 18.63
CA SER A 121 4.79 -0.59 18.69
C SER A 121 4.38 0.73 19.34
N LYS A 122 3.10 1.12 19.28
CA LYS A 122 2.59 2.32 19.99
C LYS A 122 2.44 2.12 21.50
N THR A 123 2.34 0.88 21.98
CA THR A 123 2.27 0.58 23.42
C THR A 123 3.64 0.53 24.11
N THR A 124 4.75 0.32 23.37
CA THR A 124 6.09 0.28 23.99
C THR A 124 6.78 1.65 24.13
N SER A 125 6.15 2.73 23.64
CA SER A 125 6.65 4.11 23.74
C SER A 125 5.80 4.96 24.67
N GLN A 126 5.46 4.45 25.86
CA GLN A 126 5.27 5.34 27.01
C GLN A 126 6.61 5.42 27.75
N PRO A 127 7.34 6.55 27.68
CA PRO A 127 8.37 6.82 28.67
C PRO A 127 7.65 7.04 30.01
N SER A 128 7.58 6.00 30.83
CA SER A 128 7.36 6.16 32.26
C SER A 128 8.63 6.74 32.87
N GLU A 129 8.86 8.03 32.66
CA GLU A 129 9.86 8.75 33.42
C GLU A 129 9.44 10.21 33.60
N ASN A 130 8.73 10.50 34.71
CA ASN A 130 9.25 11.46 35.70
C ASN A 130 8.28 11.70 36.88
N LYS A 131 8.75 11.35 38.09
CA LYS A 131 8.98 12.26 39.25
C LYS A 131 8.65 11.58 40.59
N ALA A 132 9.74 11.27 41.28
CA ALA A 132 9.88 11.26 42.71
C ALA A 132 8.79 12.05 43.48
N LYS A 133 8.02 11.35 44.30
CA LYS A 133 7.63 11.86 45.60
C LYS A 133 8.19 10.92 46.65
N LYS A 134 9.18 11.44 47.38
CA LYS A 134 9.54 10.97 48.72
C LYS A 134 8.26 10.78 49.52
N GLY A 135 7.97 9.55 49.90
CA GLY A 135 6.92 9.20 50.86
C GLY A 135 7.44 7.97 51.58
N GLY A 136 8.01 8.19 52.76
CA GLY A 136 8.63 7.14 53.57
C GLY A 136 7.65 6.03 53.88
N VAL A 137 8.15 4.80 53.84
CA VAL A 137 7.52 3.68 54.51
C VAL A 137 8.53 3.20 55.54
N ASP A 138 8.40 3.69 56.76
CA ASP A 138 9.01 3.06 57.94
C ASP A 138 8.35 1.69 58.10
N ILE A 139 9.11 0.63 57.81
CA ILE A 139 8.72 -0.75 58.14
C ILE A 139 9.37 -1.05 59.49
N TYR A 140 8.57 -1.06 60.55
CA TYR A 140 8.94 -1.63 61.84
C TYR A 140 8.85 -3.16 61.75
N VAL A 141 9.93 -3.85 62.10
CA VAL A 141 9.97 -5.29 62.42
C VAL A 141 10.64 -5.46 63.77
#